data_AF-A0A929IVY4-F1
#
_entry.id   AF-A0A929IVY4-F1
#
_cell.length_a   1.000
_cell.length_b   1.000
_cell.length_c   1.000
_cell.angle_alpha   90.00
_cell.angle_beta   90.00
_cell.angle_gamma   90.00
#
_symmetry.space_group_name_H-M   'P 1'
#
loop_
_entity.id
_entity.type
_entity.pdbx_description
1 polymer ?
#
loop_
_entity_poly.entity_id
_entity_poly.type
_entity_poly.pdbx_seq_one_letter_code
_entity_poly.pdbx_strand_id
1 'polypeptide(L)'
;MPAVTTTKVNTLSGVNMISMNIFSKTSGFRMTNHALERSQQRCIPPLIIHWLCQYGSRKRNNNGTIVCYFDRKSMRLISSDVGQIVIRRLSGLMNAYLVIAGDQILTVGHRYKRIKNF
;
A
#
# COMPACT_ATOMS: atom_id res chain seq x y z
N MET A 1 -3.28 -28.61 -29.48
CA MET A 1 -2.54 -28.77 -28.22
C MET A 1 -2.13 -27.40 -27.68
N PRO A 2 -2.90 -26.72 -26.81
CA PRO A 2 -2.40 -25.55 -26.11
C PRO A 2 -1.96 -25.91 -24.69
N ALA A 3 -0.72 -25.53 -24.37
CA ALA A 3 -0.07 -25.77 -23.09
C ALA A 3 -0.74 -24.96 -21.96
N VAL A 4 -1.12 -25.68 -20.91
CA VAL A 4 -1.66 -25.18 -19.65
C VAL A 4 -0.67 -24.22 -19.00
N THR A 5 -1.05 -22.95 -18.87
CA THR A 5 -0.30 -22.01 -18.03
C THR A 5 -0.58 -22.38 -16.58
N THR A 6 0.34 -23.14 -15.98
CA THR A 6 0.30 -23.55 -14.58
C THR A 6 0.28 -22.31 -13.68
N THR A 7 -0.92 -21.94 -13.24
CA THR A 7 -1.17 -21.05 -12.13
C THR A 7 -0.45 -21.62 -10.91
N LYS A 8 0.70 -21.06 -10.55
CA LYS A 8 1.28 -21.28 -9.22
C LYS A 8 0.42 -20.53 -8.21
N VAL A 9 -0.65 -21.19 -7.75
CA VAL A 9 -1.43 -20.80 -6.58
C VAL A 9 -0.55 -21.08 -5.36
N ASN A 10 0.46 -20.23 -5.14
CA ASN A 10 1.26 -20.30 -3.92
C ASN A 10 0.40 -19.76 -2.78
N THR A 11 -0.09 -20.68 -1.95
CA THR A 11 -0.58 -20.54 -0.58
C THR A 11 -0.29 -19.17 0.08
N LEU A 12 -1.11 -18.18 -0.25
CA LEU A 12 -1.35 -17.03 0.62
C LEU A 12 -2.25 -17.53 1.74
N SER A 13 -1.79 -17.46 2.98
CA SER A 13 -2.61 -17.79 4.15
C SER A 13 -4.00 -17.16 4.01
N GLY A 14 -5.08 -17.94 4.27
CA GLY A 14 -6.46 -17.50 4.04
C GLY A 14 -6.83 -16.15 4.70
N VAL A 15 -6.09 -15.76 5.74
CA VAL A 15 -6.19 -14.46 6.43
C VAL A 15 -5.88 -13.27 5.51
N ASN A 16 -4.92 -13.43 4.58
CA ASN A 16 -4.51 -12.36 3.66
C ASN A 16 -5.57 -12.13 2.58
N MET A 17 -6.19 -13.21 2.08
CA MET A 17 -7.29 -13.11 1.10
C MET A 17 -8.53 -12.44 1.70
N ILE A 18 -8.91 -12.77 2.93
CA ILE A 18 -10.04 -12.14 3.62
C ILE A 18 -9.77 -10.65 3.82
N SER A 19 -8.57 -10.29 4.30
CA SER A 19 -8.17 -8.90 4.50
C SER A 19 -8.12 -8.10 3.19
N MET A 20 -7.72 -8.70 2.08
CA MET A 20 -7.69 -8.06 0.75
C MET A 20 -9.08 -7.86 0.13
N ASN A 21 -9.99 -8.82 0.32
CA ASN A 21 -11.35 -8.70 -0.17
C ASN A 21 -12.13 -7.63 0.60
N ILE A 22 -11.86 -7.51 1.91
CA ILE A 22 -12.34 -6.40 2.75
C ILE A 22 -11.73 -5.08 2.27
N PHE A 23 -10.41 -5.02 2.06
CA PHE A 23 -9.72 -3.81 1.59
C PHE A 23 -10.28 -3.28 0.26
N SER A 24 -10.54 -4.15 -0.70
CA SER A 24 -11.11 -3.75 -2.00
C SER A 24 -12.51 -3.17 -1.85
N LYS A 25 -13.29 -3.67 -0.88
CA LYS A 25 -14.64 -3.15 -0.56
C LYS A 25 -14.61 -1.84 0.22
N THR A 26 -13.64 -1.62 1.10
CA THR A 26 -13.62 -0.43 1.99
C THR A 26 -12.86 0.75 1.41
N SER A 27 -11.81 0.52 0.61
CA SER A 27 -10.95 1.59 0.09
C SER A 27 -11.36 2.08 -1.30
N GLY A 28 -12.20 1.33 -2.02
CA GLY A 28 -12.52 1.59 -3.43
C GLY A 28 -11.38 1.28 -4.41
N PHE A 29 -10.22 0.81 -3.93
CA PHE A 29 -9.07 0.49 -4.76
C PHE A 29 -8.85 -1.02 -4.90
N ARG A 30 -8.50 -1.47 -6.11
CA ARG A 30 -8.19 -2.88 -6.42
C ARG A 30 -6.69 -3.09 -6.52
N MET A 31 -6.15 -4.09 -5.83
CA MET A 31 -4.74 -4.46 -5.97
C MET A 31 -4.50 -5.29 -7.23
N THR A 32 -3.45 -4.95 -7.97
CA THR A 32 -2.92 -5.81 -9.04
C THR A 32 -2.10 -6.96 -8.45
N ASN A 33 -1.91 -8.04 -9.21
CA ASN A 33 -1.02 -9.15 -8.82
C ASN A 33 0.39 -8.65 -8.52
N HIS A 34 0.88 -7.70 -9.32
CA HIS A 34 2.17 -7.06 -9.10
C HIS A 34 2.25 -6.33 -7.76
N ALA A 35 1.23 -5.54 -7.41
CA ALA A 35 1.19 -4.86 -6.13
C ALA A 35 1.15 -5.84 -4.95
N LEU A 36 0.42 -6.94 -5.09
CA LEU A 36 0.28 -7.98 -4.06
C LEU A 36 1.60 -8.70 -3.77
N GLU A 37 2.26 -9.19 -4.82
CA GLU A 37 3.56 -9.85 -4.69
C GLU A 37 4.57 -8.91 -4.04
N ARG A 38 4.57 -7.64 -4.46
CA ARG A 38 5.49 -6.62 -3.94
C ARG A 38 5.20 -6.22 -2.50
N SER A 39 3.93 -6.16 -2.07
CA SER A 39 3.60 -5.92 -0.67
C SER A 39 4.07 -7.07 0.22
N GLN A 40 3.92 -8.32 -0.27
CA GLN A 40 4.37 -9.50 0.46
C GLN A 40 5.90 -9.55 0.57
N GLN A 41 6.62 -9.37 -0.53
CA GLN A 41 8.09 -9.36 -0.56
C GLN A 41 8.71 -8.28 0.34
N ARG A 42 7.98 -7.20 0.60
CA ARG A 42 8.45 -6.05 1.40
C ARG A 42 7.85 -6.00 2.80
N CYS A 43 7.14 -7.06 3.20
CA CYS A 43 6.45 -7.16 4.47
C CYS A 43 5.60 -5.91 4.79
N ILE A 44 4.88 -5.37 3.80
CA ILE A 44 4.00 -4.22 3.95
C ILE A 44 2.60 -4.72 4.32
N PRO A 45 2.13 -4.49 5.55
CA PRO A 45 0.82 -4.98 5.98
C PRO A 45 -0.33 -4.28 5.23
N PRO A 46 -1.47 -4.97 5.02
CA PRO A 46 -2.67 -4.36 4.43
C PRO A 46 -3.15 -3.11 5.16
N LEU A 47 -2.96 -3.03 6.48
CA LEU A 47 -3.26 -1.84 7.29
C LEU A 47 -2.55 -0.58 6.78
N ILE A 48 -1.29 -0.71 6.36
CA ILE A 48 -0.49 0.42 5.87
C ILE A 48 -0.99 0.87 4.50
N ILE A 49 -1.39 -0.08 3.65
CA ILE A 49 -2.00 0.21 2.35
C ILE A 49 -3.33 0.96 2.58
N HIS A 50 -4.14 0.52 3.54
CA HIS A 50 -5.39 1.18 3.92
C HIS A 50 -5.16 2.62 4.38
N TRP A 51 -4.18 2.86 5.27
CA TRP A 51 -3.85 4.21 5.69
C TRP A 51 -3.29 5.08 4.57
N LEU A 52 -2.54 4.53 3.62
CA LEU A 52 -2.10 5.26 2.43
C LEU A 52 -3.27 5.68 1.54
N CYS A 53 -4.28 4.82 1.36
CA CYS A 53 -5.48 5.14 0.59
C CYS A 53 -6.34 6.22 1.27
N GLN A 54 -6.48 6.12 2.60
CA GLN A 54 -7.38 6.96 3.39
C GLN A 54 -6.76 8.32 3.78
N TYR A 55 -5.53 8.32 4.30
CA TYR A 55 -4.89 9.52 4.84
C TYR A 55 -3.71 10.01 3.98
N GLY A 56 -3.20 9.18 3.08
CA GLY A 56 -1.99 9.48 2.31
C GLY A 56 -2.14 10.72 1.42
N SER A 57 -1.07 11.51 1.37
CA SER A 57 -0.95 12.61 0.42
C SER A 57 -0.78 12.07 -0.99
N ARG A 58 -1.47 12.69 -1.96
CA ARG A 58 -1.50 12.26 -3.37
C ARG A 58 -0.67 13.21 -4.23
N LYS A 59 0.31 12.69 -4.97
CA LYS A 59 1.07 13.44 -5.96
C LYS A 59 0.82 12.87 -7.35
N ARG A 60 0.18 13.67 -8.21
CA ARG A 60 -0.03 13.33 -9.62
C ARG A 60 1.28 13.47 -10.38
N ASN A 61 1.60 12.47 -11.20
CA ASN A 61 2.72 12.50 -12.13
C ASN A 61 2.20 12.78 -13.55
N ASN A 62 3.07 13.27 -14.44
CA ASN A 62 2.69 13.63 -15.81
C ASN A 62 2.20 12.43 -16.63
N ASN A 63 2.55 11.21 -16.21
CA ASN A 63 2.20 9.95 -16.88
C ASN A 63 0.81 9.42 -16.48
N GLY A 64 -0.05 10.25 -15.86
CA GLY A 64 -1.40 9.85 -15.41
C GLY A 64 -1.44 8.98 -14.16
N THR A 65 -0.29 8.65 -13.57
CA THR A 65 -0.20 7.90 -12.31
C THR A 65 -0.21 8.85 -11.11
N ILE A 66 -0.72 8.35 -9.98
CA ILE A 66 -0.73 9.08 -8.71
C ILE A 66 0.08 8.29 -7.70
N VAL A 67 1.04 8.95 -7.08
CA VAL A 67 1.83 8.38 -5.99
C VAL A 67 1.20 8.83 -4.68
N CYS A 68 0.80 7.87 -3.84
CA CYS A 68 0.32 8.14 -2.48
C CYS A 68 1.43 7.81 -1.47
N TYR A 69 1.65 8.72 -0.52
CA TYR A 69 2.70 8.60 0.50
C TYR A 69 2.27 9.28 1.80
N PHE A 70 2.95 8.95 2.90
CA PHE A 70 2.74 9.64 4.17
C PHE A 70 3.53 10.95 4.25
N ASP A 71 2.85 12.03 4.61
CA ASP A 71 3.42 13.34 4.90
C ASP A 71 3.17 13.72 6.37
N ARG A 72 3.68 14.88 6.82
CA ARG A 72 3.47 15.29 8.22
C ARG A 72 1.98 15.48 8.55
N LYS A 73 1.16 15.90 7.59
CA LYS A 73 -0.29 16.08 7.82
C LYS A 73 -0.98 14.72 7.96
N SER A 74 -0.73 13.78 7.05
CA SER A 74 -1.29 12.43 7.15
C SER A 74 -0.91 11.74 8.45
N MET A 75 0.35 11.89 8.89
CA MET A 75 0.83 11.32 10.14
C MET A 75 0.11 11.91 11.36
N ARG A 76 -0.19 13.22 11.34
CA ARG A 76 -0.95 13.88 12.41
C ARG A 76 -2.40 13.38 12.44
N LEU A 77 -3.04 13.21 11.28
CA LEU A 77 -4.40 12.70 11.18
C LEU A 77 -4.48 11.27 11.71
N ILE A 78 -3.64 10.37 11.21
CA ILE A 78 -3.60 8.97 11.67
C ILE A 78 -3.36 8.95 13.17
N SER A 79 -2.41 9.74 13.68
CA SER A 79 -2.16 9.79 15.12
C SER A 79 -3.35 10.30 15.93
N SER A 80 -4.19 11.18 15.38
CA SER A 80 -5.41 11.63 16.06
C SER A 80 -6.40 10.48 16.22
N ASP A 81 -6.46 9.59 15.23
CA ASP A 81 -7.45 8.52 15.16
C ASP A 81 -6.99 7.24 15.88
N VAL A 82 -5.71 6.88 15.78
CA VAL A 82 -5.16 5.62 16.33
C VAL A 82 -4.18 5.83 17.49
N GLY A 83 -3.81 7.07 17.79
CA GLY A 83 -2.89 7.44 18.86
C GLY A 83 -1.41 7.44 18.45
N GLN A 84 -0.63 8.31 19.11
CA GLN A 84 0.81 8.48 18.85
C GLN A 84 1.65 7.22 19.12
N ILE A 85 1.26 6.39 20.09
CA ILE A 85 2.00 5.18 20.46
C ILE A 85 2.04 4.19 19.28
N VAL A 86 0.91 4.04 18.57
CA VAL A 86 0.79 3.16 17.41
C VAL A 86 1.68 3.67 16.27
N ILE A 87 1.63 4.96 15.98
CA ILE A 87 2.50 5.60 14.99
C ILE A 87 3.99 5.38 15.31
N ARG A 88 4.38 5.53 16.57
CA ARG A 88 5.78 5.33 16.98
C ARG A 88 6.24 3.88 16.75
N ARG A 89 5.41 2.90 17.12
CA ARG A 89 5.69 1.47 16.93
C ARG A 89 5.76 1.07 15.46
N LEU A 90 4.94 1.68 14.61
CA LEU A 90 4.88 1.39 13.18
C LEU A 90 5.72 2.34 12.33
N SER A 91 6.57 3.16 12.93
CA SER A 91 7.35 4.20 12.26
C SER A 91 8.18 3.69 11.07
N GLY A 92 8.70 2.46 11.14
CA GLY A 92 9.41 1.81 10.03
C GLY A 92 8.55 1.59 8.78
N LEU A 93 7.24 1.40 8.95
CA LEU A 93 6.29 1.19 7.87
C LEU A 93 5.69 2.50 7.33
N MET A 94 5.86 3.62 8.06
CA MET A 94 5.36 4.94 7.67
C MET A 94 6.17 5.58 6.53
N ASN A 95 7.22 4.90 6.07
CA ASN A 95 7.94 5.28 4.85
C ASN A 95 7.37 4.58 3.61
N ALA A 96 6.26 3.84 3.74
CA ALA A 96 5.63 3.19 2.60
C ALA A 96 5.03 4.21 1.62
N TYR A 97 4.97 3.81 0.36
CA TYR A 97 4.26 4.50 -0.70
C TYR A 97 3.52 3.48 -1.57
N LEU A 98 2.48 3.96 -2.26
CA LEU A 98 1.80 3.20 -3.29
C LEU A 98 1.62 4.05 -4.54
N VAL A 99 1.50 3.38 -5.68
CA VAL A 99 1.24 4.00 -6.98
C VAL A 99 -0.11 3.50 -7.47
N ILE A 100 -1.00 4.42 -7.78
CA ILE A 100 -2.31 4.14 -8.35
C ILE A 100 -2.44 4.71 -9.77
N ALA A 101 -3.25 4.04 -10.57
CA ALA A 101 -3.79 4.55 -11.82
C ALA A 101 -5.29 4.26 -11.84
N GLY A 102 -6.11 5.31 -11.85
CA GLY A 102 -7.55 5.18 -11.58
C GLY A 102 -7.79 4.48 -10.25
N ASP A 103 -8.57 3.40 -10.28
CA ASP A 103 -8.95 2.61 -9.10
C ASP A 103 -8.01 1.41 -8.86
N GLN A 104 -6.89 1.30 -9.57
CA GLN A 104 -5.95 0.19 -9.44
C GLN A 104 -4.66 0.59 -8.75
N ILE A 105 -4.24 -0.21 -7.76
CA ILE A 105 -2.92 -0.12 -7.14
C ILE A 105 -1.94 -0.92 -7.99
N LEU A 106 -1.04 -0.20 -8.65
CA LEU A 106 -0.03 -0.77 -9.53
C LEU A 106 1.16 -1.31 -8.75
N THR A 107 1.59 -0.63 -7.69
CA THR A 107 2.79 -1.01 -6.92
C THR A 107 2.73 -0.45 -5.51
N VAL A 108 3.32 -1.17 -4.56
CA VAL A 108 3.55 -0.73 -3.17
C VAL A 108 5.03 -0.93 -2.82
N GLY A 109 5.62 -0.01 -2.06
CA GLY A 109 7.02 -0.14 -1.65
C GLY A 109 7.38 0.74 -0.46
N HIS A 110 8.60 0.56 0.05
CA HIS A 110 9.19 1.44 1.06
C HIS A 110 10.05 2.52 0.38
N ARG A 111 10.01 3.72 0.93
CA ARG A 111 10.88 4.82 0.54
C ARG A 111 12.21 4.71 1.31
N TYR A 112 13.22 4.13 0.66
CA TYR A 112 14.54 3.92 1.28
C TYR A 112 15.44 5.15 1.33
N LYS A 113 15.11 6.22 0.58
CA LYS A 113 15.84 7.50 0.65
C LYS A 113 15.06 8.49 1.52
N ARG A 114 15.64 8.84 2.67
CA ARG A 114 15.39 10.12 3.33
C ARG A 114 15.69 11.19 2.28
N ILE A 115 14.76 12.11 2.00
CA ILE A 115 15.13 13.32 1.28
C ILE A 115 16.12 14.02 2.20
N LYS A 116 17.42 13.89 1.95
CA LYS A 116 18.38 14.89 2.43
C LYS A 116 17.98 16.15 1.67
N ASN A 117 17.50 17.15 2.41
CA ASN A 117 17.23 18.47 1.88
C ASN A 117 18.47 19.00 1.13
N PHE A 118 18.19 19.79 0.09
CA PHE A 118 19.13 20.73 -0.51
C PHE A 118 19.73 21.66 0.53
#